data_AF-A0A179DH91-F1
#
_entry.id   AF-A0A179DH91-F1
#
_cell.length_a   1.000
_cell.length_b   1.000
_cell.length_c   1.000
_cell.angle_alpha   90.00
_cell.angle_beta   90.00
_cell.angle_gamma   90.00
#
_symmetry.space_group_name_H-M   'P 1'
#
loop_
_entity.id
_entity.type
_entity.pdbx_description
1 polymer ?
#
loop_
_entity_poly.entity_id
_entity_poly.type
_entity_poly.pdbx_seq_one_letter_code
_entity_poly.pdbx_strand_id
1 'polypeptide(L)'
;MKKLIKSPTGIYALTFIIFFVFCIIFVPLLSIGHSGGEQVPMTLLAYAFTYLHYSLICVSILTSIIFRTWFKKYWFINLTIFVVLIFAL
;
A
#
# COMPACT_ATOMS: atom_id res chain seq x y z
N MET A 1 17.94 1.79 3.24
CA MET A 1 16.78 2.64 3.66
C MET A 1 16.92 4.13 3.33
N LYS A 2 18.00 4.85 3.73
CA LYS A 2 18.14 6.31 3.47
C LYS A 2 18.05 6.76 2.00
N LYS A 3 18.23 5.87 1.01
CA LYS A 3 18.05 6.18 -0.43
C LYS A 3 16.61 5.98 -0.92
N LEU A 4 15.82 5.06 -0.34
CA LEU A 4 14.44 4.80 -0.80
C LEU A 4 13.50 5.98 -0.50
N ILE A 5 13.70 6.66 0.62
CA ILE A 5 12.82 7.79 1.02
C ILE A 5 13.15 9.08 0.25
N LYS A 6 14.20 9.09 -0.59
CA LYS A 6 14.59 10.31 -1.34
C LYS A 6 13.75 10.55 -2.59
N SER A 7 12.99 9.57 -3.06
CA SER A 7 12.12 9.73 -4.23
C SER A 7 10.70 9.24 -3.93
N PRO A 8 9.68 9.87 -4.53
CA PRO A 8 8.29 9.42 -4.41
C PRO A 8 8.13 7.95 -4.83
N THR A 9 8.80 7.55 -5.92
CA THR A 9 8.83 6.16 -6.40
C THR A 9 9.35 5.17 -5.37
N GLY A 10 10.36 5.55 -4.59
CA GLY A 10 10.90 4.70 -3.54
C GLY A 10 9.96 4.57 -2.35
N ILE A 11 9.11 5.56 -2.07
CA ILE A 11 8.07 5.45 -1.04
C ILE A 11 6.99 4.46 -1.47
N TYR A 12 6.50 4.54 -2.70
CA TYR A 12 5.55 3.56 -3.24
C TYR A 12 6.15 2.14 -3.24
N ALA A 13 7.40 2.00 -3.70
CA ALA A 13 8.09 0.70 -3.67
C ALA A 13 8.23 0.15 -2.25
N LEU A 14 8.52 1.01 -1.27
CA LEU A 14 8.59 0.62 0.14
C LEU A 14 7.22 0.16 0.67
N THR A 15 6.13 0.84 0.29
CA THR A 15 4.76 0.44 0.65
C THR A 15 4.44 -0.97 0.15
N PHE A 16 4.78 -1.29 -1.11
CA PHE A 16 4.60 -2.64 -1.64
C PHE A 16 5.48 -3.68 -0.94
N ILE A 17 6.74 -3.36 -0.67
CA ILE A 17 7.63 -4.28 0.07
C ILE A 17 7.06 -4.60 1.46
N ILE A 18 6.59 -3.59 2.20
CA ILE A 18 5.96 -3.79 3.51
C ILE A 18 4.71 -4.66 3.40
N PHE A 19 3.87 -4.42 2.39
CA PHE A 19 2.68 -5.22 2.13
C PHE A 19 3.01 -6.68 1.82
N PHE A 20 4.00 -6.96 0.96
CA PHE A 20 4.40 -8.33 0.64
C PHE A 20 4.98 -9.05 1.87
N VAL A 21 5.82 -8.37 2.65
CA VAL A 21 6.34 -8.92 3.92
C VAL A 21 5.19 -9.24 4.88
N PHE A 22 4.19 -8.36 4.97
CA PHE A 22 2.99 -8.62 5.78
C PHE A 22 2.25 -9.87 5.29
N CYS A 23 1.98 -9.98 3.99
CA CYS A 23 1.25 -11.11 3.42
C CYS A 23 2.01 -12.44 3.57
N ILE A 24 3.33 -12.45 3.37
CA ILE A 24 4.12 -13.69 3.40
C ILE A 24 4.32 -14.19 4.85
N ILE A 25 4.47 -13.28 5.81
CA ILE A 25 4.83 -13.65 7.19
C ILE A 25 3.59 -13.70 8.09
N PHE A 26 2.79 -12.63 8.10
CA PHE A 26 1.74 -12.45 9.10
C PHE A 26 0.46 -13.20 8.74
N VAL A 27 0.11 -13.34 7.45
CA VAL A 27 -1.09 -14.10 7.07
C VAL A 27 -0.97 -15.57 7.48
N PRO A 28 0.13 -16.30 7.19
CA PRO A 28 0.29 -17.67 7.67
C PRO A 28 0.33 -17.73 9.20
N LEU A 29 1.09 -16.84 9.84
CA LEU A 29 1.25 -16.83 11.31
C LEU A 29 -0.10 -16.66 12.03
N LEU A 30 -0.95 -15.74 11.57
CA LEU A 30 -2.25 -15.46 12.15
C LEU A 30 -3.32 -16.51 11.77
N SER A 31 -3.07 -17.31 10.74
CA SER A 31 -3.98 -18.38 10.33
C SER A 31 -3.79 -19.68 11.13
N ILE A 32 -2.70 -19.82 11.89
CA ILE A 32 -2.44 -21.00 12.71
C ILE A 32 -3.51 -21.12 13.82
N GLY A 33 -4.05 -22.32 14.02
CA GLY A 33 -4.94 -22.64 15.14
C GLY A 33 -6.42 -22.29 14.96
N HIS A 34 -6.84 -21.82 13.78
CA HIS A 34 -8.25 -21.53 13.49
C HIS A 34 -8.94 -22.74 12.83
N SER A 35 -10.16 -23.06 13.25
CA SER A 35 -10.94 -24.21 12.77
C SER A 35 -11.60 -24.00 11.39
N GLY A 36 -11.62 -22.77 10.87
CA GLY A 36 -12.12 -22.42 9.53
C GLY A 36 -11.00 -22.29 8.49
N GLY A 37 -10.19 -23.35 8.34
CA GLY A 37 -8.83 -23.35 7.76
C GLY A 37 -8.61 -22.62 6.42
N GLU A 38 -9.64 -22.41 5.60
CA GLU A 38 -9.52 -21.69 4.32
C GLU A 38 -10.09 -20.26 4.35
N GLN A 39 -11.05 -19.97 5.23
CA GLN A 39 -11.72 -18.67 5.27
C GLN A 39 -10.88 -17.59 5.96
N VAL A 40 -10.11 -17.98 6.98
CA VAL A 40 -9.24 -17.05 7.72
C VAL A 40 -8.16 -16.40 6.84
N PRO A 41 -7.33 -17.15 6.09
CA PRO A 41 -6.32 -16.53 5.23
C PRO A 41 -6.94 -15.67 4.11
N MET A 42 -8.06 -16.10 3.52
CA MET A 42 -8.80 -15.29 2.53
C MET A 42 -9.28 -13.96 3.12
N THR A 43 -9.84 -14.00 4.33
CA THR A 43 -10.34 -12.79 5.00
C THR A 43 -9.19 -11.86 5.37
N LEU A 44 -8.07 -12.39 5.88
CA LEU A 44 -6.88 -11.59 6.20
C LEU A 44 -6.27 -10.94 4.96
N LEU A 45 -6.23 -11.66 3.83
CA LEU A 45 -5.79 -11.10 2.55
C LEU A 45 -6.72 -9.99 2.08
N ALA A 46 -8.04 -10.18 2.16
CA ALA A 46 -9.02 -9.16 1.80
C ALA A 46 -8.80 -7.87 2.61
N TYR A 47 -8.68 -7.99 3.94
CA TYR A 47 -8.35 -6.84 4.79
C TYR A 47 -7.00 -6.23 4.44
N ALA A 48 -5.96 -7.03 4.20
CA ALA A 48 -4.66 -6.53 3.82
C ALA A 48 -4.73 -5.72 2.51
N PHE A 49 -5.48 -6.16 1.50
CA PHE A 49 -5.69 -5.41 0.27
C PHE A 49 -6.46 -4.11 0.51
N THR A 50 -7.49 -4.12 1.37
CA THR A 50 -8.18 -2.89 1.77
C THR A 50 -7.23 -1.90 2.45
N TYR A 51 -6.37 -2.36 3.35
CA TYR A 51 -5.37 -1.48 3.99
C TYR A 51 -4.28 -1.01 3.02
N LEU A 52 -3.85 -1.85 2.07
CA LEU A 52 -2.94 -1.43 1.01
C LEU A 52 -3.56 -0.31 0.18
N HIS A 53 -4.84 -0.45 -0.16
CA HIS A 53 -5.58 0.55 -0.91
C HIS A 53 -5.59 1.91 -0.19
N TYR A 54 -5.98 1.94 1.09
CA TYR A 54 -5.94 3.17 1.89
C TYR A 54 -4.51 3.70 2.07
N SER A 55 -3.52 2.81 2.21
CA SER A 55 -2.11 3.21 2.32
C SER A 55 -1.63 3.92 1.06
N LEU A 56 -2.01 3.45 -0.13
CA LEU A 56 -1.65 4.08 -1.41
C LEU A 56 -2.30 5.46 -1.56
N ILE A 57 -3.56 5.62 -1.14
CA ILE A 57 -4.22 6.92 -1.10
C ILE A 57 -3.47 7.89 -0.17
N CYS A 58 -3.17 7.44 1.06
CA CYS A 58 -2.42 8.23 2.03
C CYS A 58 -1.02 8.60 1.51
N VAL A 59 -0.31 7.66 0.89
CA VAL A 59 1.02 7.89 0.30
C VAL A 59 0.93 8.88 -0.87
N SER A 60 -0.12 8.82 -1.69
CA SER A 60 -0.33 9.79 -2.77
C SER A 60 -0.51 11.22 -2.24
N ILE A 61 -1.29 11.38 -1.18
CA ILE A 61 -1.47 12.69 -0.53
C ILE A 61 -0.15 13.15 0.11
N LEU A 62 0.50 12.29 0.89
CA LEU A 62 1.76 12.62 1.59
C LEU A 62 2.89 12.95 0.62
N THR A 63 3.03 12.20 -0.47
CA THR A 63 4.07 12.48 -1.49
C THR A 63 3.82 13.81 -2.20
N SER A 64 2.55 14.19 -2.40
CA SER A 64 2.18 15.51 -2.96
C SER A 64 2.61 16.66 -2.04
N ILE A 65 2.53 16.46 -0.71
CA ILE A 65 2.90 17.47 0.29
C ILE A 65 4.42 17.53 0.49
N ILE A 66 5.09 16.38 0.62
CA ILE A 66 6.51 16.29 0.96
C ILE A 66 7.38 16.60 -0.27
N PHE A 67 7.00 16.12 -1.47
CA PHE A 67 7.79 16.27 -2.70
C PHE A 67 7.15 17.28 -3.66
N ARG A 68 6.85 18.49 -3.18
CA ARG A 68 6.19 19.56 -3.96
C ARG A 68 6.83 19.80 -5.33
N THR A 69 8.16 19.82 -5.43
CA THR A 69 8.87 20.06 -6.70
C THR A 69 8.62 18.94 -7.72
N TRP A 70 8.57 17.69 -7.26
CA TRP A 70 8.24 16.54 -8.11
C TRP A 70 6.75 16.54 -8.47
N PHE A 71 5.88 16.81 -7.49
CA PHE A 71 4.44 16.89 -7.70
C PHE A 71 4.08 17.92 -8.77
N LYS A 72 4.67 19.12 -8.77
CA LYS A 72 4.42 20.12 -9.83
C LYS A 72 4.66 19.58 -11.24
N LYS A 73 5.60 18.64 -11.41
CA LYS A 73 5.94 18.05 -12.71
C LYS A 73 5.12 16.79 -13.02
N TYR A 74 4.73 16.02 -12.00
CA TYR A 74 4.09 14.70 -12.14
C TYR A 74 2.76 14.58 -11.40
N TRP A 75 2.06 15.70 -11.20
CA TRP A 75 0.80 15.77 -10.44
C TRP A 75 -0.25 14.79 -10.95
N PHE A 76 -0.28 14.56 -12.27
CA PHE A 76 -1.19 13.63 -12.93
C PHE A 76 -1.02 12.19 -12.42
N ILE A 77 0.19 11.77 -12.02
CA ILE A 77 0.43 10.40 -11.50
C ILE A 77 -0.31 10.23 -10.17
N ASN A 78 -0.14 11.16 -9.25
CA ASN A 78 -0.80 11.12 -7.95
C ASN A 78 -2.33 11.26 -8.10
N LEU A 79 -2.78 12.08 -9.05
CA LEU A 79 -4.21 12.22 -9.36
C LEU A 79 -4.77 10.92 -9.94
N THR A 80 -4.10 10.28 -10.91
CA THR A 80 -4.56 9.01 -11.49
C THR A 80 -4.61 7.93 -10.43
N ILE A 81 -3.59 7.81 -9.57
CA ILE A 81 -3.59 6.87 -8.45
C ILE A 81 -4.79 7.15 -7.53
N PHE A 82 -5.03 8.41 -7.18
CA PHE A 82 -6.14 8.79 -6.30
C PHE A 82 -7.51 8.47 -6.91
N VAL A 83 -7.73 8.84 -8.18
CA VAL A 83 -8.98 8.61 -8.92
C VAL A 83 -9.22 7.12 -9.11
N VAL A 84 -8.24 6.38 -9.65
CA VAL A 84 -8.38 4.94 -9.88
C VAL A 84 -8.66 4.20 -8.58
N LEU A 85 -7.97 4.56 -7.50
CA LEU A 85 -8.19 3.90 -6.21
C LEU A 85 -9.58 4.26 -5.65
N ILE A 86 -9.98 5.53 -5.60
CA ILE A 86 -11.32 5.90 -5.10
C ILE A 86 -12.46 5.19 -5.82
N PHE A 87 -12.36 5.01 -7.14
CA PHE A 87 -13.40 4.36 -7.93
C PHE A 87 -13.26 2.83 -8.00
N ALA A 88 -12.17 2.25 -7.50
CA ALA A 88 -11.95 0.81 -7.45
C ALA A 88 -12.38 0.17 -6.11
N LEU A 89 -13.10 0.93 -5.28
CA LEU A 89 -13.68 0.50 -4.01
C LEU A 89 -15.15 0.10 -4.20
#